data_AF-A0A8J9S398-F1
#
_entry.id   AF-A0A8J9S398-F1
#
_cell.length_a   1.000
_cell.length_b   1.000
_cell.length_c   1.000
_cell.angle_alpha   90.00
_cell.angle_beta   90.00
_cell.angle_gamma   90.00
#
_symmetry.space_group_name_H-M   'P 1'
#
loop_
_entity.id
_entity.type
_entity.pdbx_description
1 polymer ?
#
loop_
_entity_poly.entity_id
_entity_poly.type
_entity_poly.pdbx_seq_one_letter_code
_entity_poly.pdbx_strand_id
1 'polypeptide(L)'
;MAAQSKTSKRVLRGILRLSRTPPLSKELAKKEPVQNTHLNPTRAFILKRYRSAQNITDKEEIAKLKAVAYDYLQLQKDLTERARLYDLDRGAEVVFTPKEMSRRAAARSGLQLPKLDPDLE
;
A
#
# COMPACT_ATOMS: atom_id res chain seq x y z
N MET A 1 31.33 13.68 -0.68
CA MET A 1 30.16 13.58 0.25
C MET A 1 28.79 13.74 -0.42
N ALA A 2 28.65 14.44 -1.56
CA ALA A 2 27.34 14.69 -2.20
C ALA A 2 26.58 13.44 -2.70
N ALA A 3 27.28 12.39 -3.15
CA ALA A 3 26.65 11.15 -3.64
C ALA A 3 25.90 10.38 -2.53
N GLN A 4 26.46 10.34 -1.32
CA GLN A 4 25.86 9.65 -0.17
C GLN A 4 24.60 10.35 0.37
N SER A 5 24.46 11.66 0.15
CA SER A 5 23.23 12.41 0.50
C SER A 5 22.10 12.13 -0.51
N LYS A 6 22.44 11.87 -1.78
CA LYS A 6 21.44 11.56 -2.82
C LYS A 6 20.80 10.19 -2.60
N THR A 7 21.57 9.20 -2.18
CA THR A 7 21.07 7.84 -1.92
C THR A 7 20.14 7.79 -0.72
N SER A 8 20.50 8.44 0.40
CA SER A 8 19.65 8.49 1.60
C SER A 8 18.32 9.21 1.34
N LYS A 9 18.32 10.29 0.55
CA LYS A 9 17.10 10.98 0.12
C LYS A 9 16.22 10.11 -0.77
N ARG A 10 16.79 9.27 -1.65
CA ARG A 10 16.03 8.32 -2.48
C ARG A 10 15.34 7.26 -1.62
N VAL A 11 16.06 6.67 -0.65
CA VAL A 11 15.50 5.67 0.28
C VAL A 11 14.36 6.28 1.08
N LEU A 12 14.56 7.46 1.69
CA LEU A 12 13.50 8.16 2.44
C LEU A 12 12.27 8.41 1.56
N ARG A 13 12.46 8.91 0.33
CA ARG A 13 11.34 9.14 -0.59
C ARG A 13 10.60 7.85 -0.94
N GLY A 14 11.32 6.74 -1.12
CA GLY A 14 10.74 5.42 -1.35
C GLY A 14 9.85 4.99 -0.19
N ILE A 15 10.38 5.06 1.03
CA ILE A 15 9.64 4.74 2.26
C ILE A 15 8.39 5.61 2.41
N LEU A 16 8.53 6.93 2.21
CA LEU A 16 7.41 7.86 2.36
C LEU A 16 6.29 7.60 1.33
N ARG A 17 6.63 7.14 0.12
CA ARG A 17 5.65 6.78 -0.91
C ARG A 17 4.88 5.51 -0.54
N LEU A 18 5.59 4.47 -0.08
CA LEU A 18 4.98 3.20 0.30
C LEU A 18 4.17 3.30 1.61
N SER A 19 4.57 4.18 2.53
CA SER A 19 3.81 4.46 3.77
C SER A 19 2.52 5.26 3.58
N ARG A 20 2.20 5.64 2.33
CA ARG A 20 0.99 6.42 2.03
C ARG A 20 -0.22 5.48 2.11
N THR A 21 -1.01 5.64 3.16
CA THR A 21 -2.27 4.91 3.31
C THR A 21 -3.31 5.49 2.35
N PRO A 22 -4.00 4.66 1.53
CA PRO A 22 -5.18 5.12 0.81
C PRO A 22 -6.24 5.58 1.83
N PRO A 23 -7.09 6.55 1.47
CA PRO A 23 -8.15 7.02 2.35
C PRO A 23 -9.10 5.86 2.71
N LEU A 24 -9.58 5.85 3.96
CA LEU A 24 -10.40 4.78 4.53
C LEU A 24 -11.71 4.53 3.74
N SER A 25 -12.18 5.53 2.97
CA SER A 25 -13.27 5.34 1.99
C SER A 25 -13.15 6.32 0.81
N LYS A 26 -13.74 5.94 -0.34
CA LYS A 26 -13.83 6.79 -1.53
C LYS A 26 -14.70 8.04 -1.30
N GLU A 27 -15.61 8.00 -0.33
CA GLU A 27 -16.47 9.13 0.04
C GLU A 27 -15.75 10.14 0.94
N LEU A 28 -14.94 9.65 1.88
CA LEU A 28 -14.03 10.47 2.69
C LEU A 28 -13.01 11.20 1.80
N ALA A 29 -12.56 10.56 0.72
CA ALA A 29 -11.64 11.17 -0.25
C ALA A 29 -12.24 12.35 -1.04
N LYS A 30 -13.57 12.42 -1.17
CA LYS A 30 -14.27 13.48 -1.92
C LYS A 30 -14.66 14.68 -1.04
N LYS A 31 -14.84 14.48 0.27
CA LYS A 31 -15.31 15.52 1.20
C LYS A 31 -14.21 16.43 1.73
N GLU A 32 -12.96 15.97 1.78
CA GLU A 32 -11.87 16.74 2.40
C GLU A 32 -10.96 17.39 1.34
N PRO A 33 -10.88 18.73 1.27
CA PRO A 33 -9.91 19.42 0.41
C PRO A 33 -8.51 19.30 1.01
N VAL A 34 -7.80 18.19 0.73
CA VAL A 34 -6.34 17.99 0.93
C VAL A 34 -5.75 18.70 2.16
N GLN A 35 -6.43 18.67 3.30
CA GLN A 35 -5.83 19.09 4.56
C GLN A 35 -5.22 17.85 5.20
N ASN A 36 -3.95 17.97 5.57
CA ASN A 36 -3.08 16.91 6.05
C ASN A 36 -3.48 16.40 7.46
N THR A 37 -4.74 16.02 7.68
CA THR A 37 -5.28 15.81 9.04
C THR A 37 -5.10 14.41 9.60
N HIS A 38 -4.70 13.42 8.79
CA HIS A 38 -4.17 12.16 9.30
C HIS A 38 -2.79 11.87 8.70
N LEU A 39 -1.78 12.63 9.15
CA LEU A 39 -0.40 12.19 9.02
C LEU A 39 -0.27 10.84 9.74
N ASN A 40 -0.15 9.77 8.96
CA ASN A 40 0.16 8.43 9.44
C ASN A 40 1.23 8.54 10.55
N PRO A 41 0.96 8.10 11.80
CA PRO A 41 1.88 8.29 12.93
C PRO A 41 3.27 7.71 12.61
N THR A 42 3.33 6.62 11.85
CA THR A 42 4.55 6.01 11.35
C THR A 42 5.31 6.94 10.41
N ARG A 43 4.62 7.67 9.52
CA ARG A 43 5.24 8.66 8.63
C ARG A 43 5.84 9.83 9.40
N ALA A 44 5.12 10.34 10.40
CA ALA A 44 5.63 11.40 11.27
C ALA A 44 6.87 10.93 12.05
N PHE A 45 6.84 9.71 12.58
CA PHE A 45 7.97 9.07 13.26
C PHE A 45 9.19 8.93 12.34
N ILE A 46 9.02 8.43 11.11
CA ILE A 46 10.12 8.27 10.13
C ILE A 46 10.75 9.62 9.81
N LEU A 47 9.94 10.67 9.59
CA LEU A 47 10.45 12.01 9.34
C LEU A 47 11.20 12.58 10.53
N LYS A 48 10.69 12.39 11.75
CA LYS A 48 11.36 12.80 12.99
C LYS A 48 12.72 12.10 13.14
N ARG A 49 12.75 10.78 12.94
CA ARG A 49 13.98 9.97 13.03
C ARG A 49 15.00 10.36 11.96
N TYR A 50 14.56 10.64 10.73
CA TYR A 50 15.45 11.11 9.67
C TYR A 50 16.06 12.47 10.00
N ARG A 51 15.24 13.42 10.48
CA ARG A 51 15.70 14.76 10.88
C ARG A 51 16.69 14.70 12.03
N SER A 52 16.43 13.89 13.07
CA SER A 52 17.37 13.72 14.19
C SER A 52 18.70 13.11 13.75
N ALA A 53 18.68 12.23 12.74
CA ALA A 53 19.88 11.56 12.24
C ALA A 53 20.74 12.41 11.29
N GLN A 54 20.30 13.62 10.89
CA GLN A 54 21.08 14.48 9.98
C GLN A 54 22.34 15.05 10.61
N ASN A 55 22.33 15.23 11.93
CA ASN A 55 23.41 15.86 12.68
C ASN A 55 24.40 14.83 13.28
N ILE A 56 24.19 13.53 13.05
CA ILE A 56 25.10 12.48 13.50
C ILE A 56 26.36 12.54 12.64
N THR A 57 27.53 12.56 13.30
CA THR A 57 28.84 12.65 12.64
C THR A 57 29.55 11.29 12.58
N ASP A 58 29.18 10.35 13.45
CA ASP A 58 29.79 9.02 13.49
C ASP A 58 29.45 8.19 12.25
N LYS A 59 30.47 7.67 11.60
CA LYS A 59 30.36 6.93 10.34
C LYS A 59 29.70 5.56 10.55
N GLU A 60 29.99 4.90 11.66
CA GLU A 60 29.44 3.56 11.94
C GLU A 60 27.95 3.63 12.24
N GLU A 61 27.54 4.59 13.09
CA GLU A 61 26.12 4.85 13.35
C GLU A 61 25.36 5.23 12.07
N ILE A 62 25.92 6.09 11.21
CA ILE A 62 25.31 6.43 9.93
C ILE A 62 25.13 5.19 9.05
N ALA A 63 26.12 4.28 9.01
CA ALA A 63 26.03 3.06 8.23
C ALA A 63 24.92 2.12 8.75
N LYS A 64 24.83 1.94 10.08
CA LYS A 64 23.78 1.15 10.74
C LYS A 64 22.39 1.71 10.43
N LEU A 65 22.20 3.03 10.57
CA LEU A 65 20.92 3.68 10.28
C LEU A 65 20.51 3.55 8.80
N LYS A 66 21.48 3.60 7.89
CA LYS A 66 21.23 3.39 6.45
C LYS A 66 20.81 1.95 6.15
N ALA A 67 21.47 0.96 6.77
CA ALA A 67 21.11 -0.44 6.62
C ALA A 67 19.67 -0.68 7.09
N VAL A 68 19.32 -0.22 8.31
CA VAL A 68 17.96 -0.33 8.84
C VAL A 68 16.92 0.34 7.92
N ALA A 69 17.22 1.52 7.38
CA ALA A 69 16.32 2.20 6.46
C ALA A 69 16.13 1.42 5.14
N TYR A 70 17.18 0.78 4.64
CA TYR A 70 17.12 -0.05 3.44
C TYR A 70 16.32 -1.32 3.69
N ASP A 71 16.57 -2.01 4.79
CA ASP A 71 15.85 -3.23 5.19
C ASP A 71 14.35 -2.95 5.37
N TYR A 72 14.01 -1.82 6.01
CA TYR A 72 12.62 -1.39 6.13
C TYR A 72 11.97 -1.13 4.76
N LEU A 73 12.69 -0.47 3.84
CA LEU A 73 12.20 -0.23 2.49
C LEU A 73 11.96 -1.54 1.73
N GLN A 74 12.87 -2.51 1.87
CA GLN A 74 12.75 -3.81 1.22
C GLN A 74 11.56 -4.59 1.79
N LEU A 75 11.42 -4.64 3.13
CA LEU A 75 10.29 -5.27 3.79
C LEU A 75 8.94 -4.70 3.32
N GLN A 76 8.83 -3.38 3.17
CA GLN A 76 7.58 -2.78 2.66
C GLN A 76 7.26 -3.21 1.23
N LYS A 77 8.27 -3.34 0.35
CA LYS A 77 8.06 -3.83 -1.01
C LYS A 77 7.61 -5.28 -1.00
N ASP A 78 8.26 -6.12 -0.20
CA ASP A 78 7.94 -7.55 -0.11
C ASP A 78 6.52 -7.77 0.43
N LEU A 79 6.09 -6.99 1.42
CA LEU A 79 4.70 -7.03 1.91
C LEU A 79 3.69 -6.59 0.84
N THR A 80 4.02 -5.56 0.06
CA THR A 80 3.15 -5.09 -1.03
C THR A 80 3.03 -6.16 -2.12
N GLU A 81 4.14 -6.81 -2.47
CA GLU A 81 4.13 -7.88 -3.46
C GLU A 81 3.40 -9.13 -2.94
N ARG A 82 3.55 -9.48 -1.67
CA ARG A 82 2.76 -10.57 -1.06
C ARG A 82 1.26 -10.31 -1.09
N ALA A 83 0.83 -9.07 -0.80
CA ALA A 83 -0.57 -8.71 -0.91
C ALA A 83 -1.08 -8.86 -2.36
N ARG A 84 -0.26 -8.45 -3.34
CA ARG A 84 -0.57 -8.61 -4.76
C ARG A 84 -0.65 -10.08 -5.18
N LEU A 85 0.30 -10.91 -4.76
CA LEU A 85 0.31 -12.34 -5.04
C LEU A 85 -0.91 -13.03 -4.40
N TYR A 86 -1.22 -12.68 -3.15
CA TYR A 86 -2.43 -13.15 -2.50
C TYR A 86 -3.70 -12.75 -3.27
N ASP A 87 -3.77 -11.53 -3.80
CA ASP A 87 -4.91 -11.09 -4.62
C ASP A 87 -5.04 -11.83 -5.96
N LEU A 88 -3.94 -12.38 -6.48
CA LEU A 88 -3.91 -13.22 -7.70
C LEU A 88 -4.26 -14.68 -7.39
N ASP A 89 -3.76 -15.20 -6.28
CA ASP A 89 -3.94 -16.59 -5.86
C ASP A 89 -5.28 -16.84 -5.17
N ARG A 90 -5.89 -15.81 -4.57
CA ARG A 90 -7.21 -15.96 -3.95
C ARG A 90 -8.22 -16.42 -5.01
N GLY A 91 -8.92 -17.49 -4.70
CA GLY A 91 -9.87 -18.08 -5.63
C GLY A 91 -11.05 -17.14 -5.92
N ALA A 92 -11.75 -17.44 -7.01
CA ALA A 92 -12.88 -16.66 -7.51
C ALA A 92 -13.98 -16.47 -6.45
N GLU A 93 -14.12 -17.43 -5.54
CA GLU A 93 -15.06 -17.45 -4.42
C GLU A 93 -14.80 -16.36 -3.37
N VAL A 94 -13.56 -15.87 -3.26
CA VAL A 94 -13.20 -14.79 -2.33
C VAL A 94 -13.42 -13.42 -2.97
N VAL A 95 -13.35 -13.35 -4.30
CA VAL A 95 -13.39 -12.09 -5.07
C VAL A 95 -14.80 -11.74 -5.54
N PHE A 96 -15.55 -12.73 -5.98
CA PHE A 96 -16.85 -12.53 -6.61
C PHE A 96 -17.97 -12.96 -5.69
N THR A 97 -19.04 -12.17 -5.68
CA THR A 97 -20.28 -12.60 -5.05
C THR A 97 -20.83 -13.85 -5.76
N PRO A 98 -21.63 -14.70 -5.07
CA PRO A 98 -22.21 -15.89 -5.70
C PRO A 98 -22.96 -15.59 -7.02
N LYS A 99 -23.69 -14.46 -7.07
CA LYS A 99 -24.39 -13.99 -8.27
C LYS A 99 -23.44 -13.69 -9.44
N GLU A 100 -22.29 -13.08 -9.17
CA GLU A 100 -21.27 -12.79 -10.17
C GLU A 100 -20.56 -14.06 -10.65
N MET A 101 -20.29 -15.01 -9.75
CA MET A 101 -19.76 -16.32 -10.12
C MET A 101 -20.72 -17.07 -11.04
N SER A 102 -22.01 -17.15 -10.70
CA SER A 102 -23.03 -17.78 -11.55
C SER A 102 -23.14 -17.10 -12.91
N ARG A 103 -23.12 -15.76 -12.95
CA ARG A 103 -23.15 -15.00 -14.21
C ARG A 103 -21.92 -15.30 -15.09
N ARG A 104 -20.72 -15.35 -14.50
CA ARG A 104 -19.47 -15.66 -15.22
C ARG A 104 -19.45 -17.11 -15.70
N ALA A 105 -19.95 -18.04 -14.91
CA ALA A 105 -20.08 -19.44 -15.29
C ALA A 105 -21.04 -19.60 -16.48
N ALA A 106 -22.22 -18.99 -16.41
CA ALA A 106 -23.19 -18.98 -17.51
C ALA A 106 -22.58 -18.38 -18.78
N ALA A 107 -21.89 -17.24 -18.68
CA ALA A 107 -21.23 -16.60 -19.82
C ALA A 107 -20.14 -17.50 -20.44
N ARG A 108 -19.37 -18.24 -19.63
CA ARG A 108 -18.37 -19.20 -20.12
C ARG A 108 -19.01 -20.36 -20.90
N SER A 109 -20.22 -20.79 -20.52
CA SER A 109 -20.99 -21.78 -21.26
C SER A 109 -21.80 -21.20 -22.44
N GLY A 110 -21.66 -19.91 -22.75
CA GLY A 110 -22.43 -19.24 -23.80
C GLY A 110 -23.91 -19.01 -23.45
N LEU A 111 -24.25 -19.08 -22.16
CA LEU A 111 -25.59 -18.93 -21.62
C LEU A 111 -25.75 -17.59 -20.89
N GLN A 112 -26.97 -17.08 -20.84
CA GLN A 112 -27.30 -15.87 -20.08
C GLN A 112 -27.99 -16.26 -18.78
N LEU A 113 -27.51 -15.72 -17.65
CA LEU A 113 -28.14 -15.96 -16.36
C LEU A 113 -29.53 -15.27 -16.33
N PRO A 114 -30.63 -15.98 -16.06
CA PRO A 114 -31.94 -15.37 -15.96
C PRO A 114 -31.98 -14.36 -14.82
N LYS A 115 -32.71 -13.25 -15.04
CA LYS A 115 -33.01 -12.30 -13.96
C LYS A 115 -34.05 -12.96 -13.07
N LEU A 116 -33.61 -13.45 -11.90
CA LEU A 116 -34.53 -13.70 -10.81
C LEU A 116 -35.01 -12.33 -10.32
N ASP A 117 -36.18 -11.93 -10.77
CA ASP A 117 -36.91 -10.83 -10.15
C ASP A 117 -37.30 -11.27 -8.73
N PRO A 118 -37.11 -10.41 -7.71
CA PRO A 118 -37.43 -10.75 -6.32
C PRO A 118 -38.94 -10.90 -6.05
N ASP A 119 -39.80 -10.65 -7.04
CA ASP A 119 -41.26 -10.57 -6.90
C ASP A 119 -41.99 -11.80 -7.48
N LEU A 120 -41.35 -12.97 -7.50
CA LEU A 120 -41.99 -14.24 -7.82
C LEU A 120 -42.01 -15.13 -6.56
N GLU A 121 -42.94 -14.80 -5.65
CA GLU A 121 -43.59 -15.77 -4.75
C GLU A 121 -44.87 -16.31 -5.41
#